data_AF-A0A7J6KW65-F1
#
_entry.id   AF-A0A7J6KW65-F1
#
_cell.length_a   1.000
_cell.length_b   1.000
_cell.length_c   1.000
_cell.angle_alpha   90.00
_cell.angle_beta   90.00
_cell.angle_gamma   90.00
#
_symmetry.space_group_name_H-M   'P 1'
#
loop_
_entity.id
_entity.type
_entity.pdbx_description
1 polymer ?
#
loop_
_entity_poly.entity_id
_entity_poly.type
_entity_poly.pdbx_seq_one_letter_code
_entity_poly.pdbx_strand_id
1 'polypeptide(L)'
;MTSQIIDASDDAERQRISDVTGKHPENVHILPPTLFLKSQMTILRDCKTVKSAEFRRAADHITRLLIEEAVDLGWIRCQEEIPVTTPTDETVDGVRLPEDGLMAVSMILGSLVDPDFAIEKAGNPDEHCSPTGSLQAKALSTTLFNAFYDVRAGESMEGPVQEIFPEARIGKILIQRDEETATPHLYYIKLPSCKSFPHVLLLDPMLATGGSCMMAIKSLLDSTDCDINEEDIIFLNLISCPEGIENLTAAYPKVRIVSGCLDRCLNERSYILPGLGDFGDRYFGTQ
;
A
#
# COMPACT_ATOMS: atom_id res chain seq x y z
N MET A 1 12.33 -26.34 20.92
CA MET A 1 12.68 -26.60 19.51
C MET A 1 12.42 -25.29 18.79
N THR A 2 13.48 -24.58 18.42
CA THR A 2 13.36 -23.31 17.68
C THR A 2 12.73 -23.64 16.34
N SER A 3 11.51 -23.14 16.11
CA SER A 3 10.84 -23.18 14.82
C SER A 3 11.75 -22.46 13.82
N GLN A 4 12.61 -23.20 13.12
CA GLN A 4 13.33 -22.65 11.98
C GLN A 4 12.26 -22.33 10.95
N ILE A 5 11.94 -21.04 10.83
CA ILE A 5 11.28 -20.51 9.65
C ILE A 5 12.05 -21.07 8.47
N ILE A 6 11.37 -21.86 7.63
CA ILE A 6 12.01 -22.40 6.43
C ILE A 6 12.26 -21.21 5.53
N ASP A 7 13.51 -20.75 5.58
CA ASP A 7 13.99 -19.66 4.78
C ASP A 7 14.26 -20.20 3.38
N ALA A 8 13.44 -19.77 2.45
CA ALA A 8 13.49 -20.25 1.09
C ALA A 8 14.44 -19.41 0.22
N SER A 9 14.98 -18.29 0.74
CA SER A 9 15.83 -17.36 -0.02
C SER A 9 17.21 -17.91 -0.31
N ASP A 10 17.73 -17.51 -1.46
CA ASP A 10 19.13 -17.73 -1.81
C ASP A 10 20.05 -16.71 -1.10
N ASP A 11 21.34 -17.02 -1.02
CA ASP A 11 22.33 -16.19 -0.33
C ASP A 11 22.40 -14.76 -0.89
N ALA A 12 22.13 -14.58 -2.19
CA ALA A 12 22.19 -13.28 -2.84
C ALA A 12 20.98 -12.40 -2.46
N GLU A 13 19.79 -12.98 -2.32
CA GLU A 13 18.59 -12.30 -1.81
C GLU A 13 18.79 -11.90 -0.35
N ARG A 14 19.32 -12.80 0.50
CA ARG A 14 19.62 -12.48 1.91
C ARG A 14 20.60 -11.33 2.05
N GLN A 15 21.68 -11.36 1.28
CA GLN A 15 22.69 -10.31 1.32
C GLN A 15 22.08 -8.97 0.91
N ARG A 16 21.29 -8.93 -0.19
CA ARG A 16 20.60 -7.69 -0.61
C ARG A 16 19.67 -7.16 0.47
N ILE A 17 18.85 -8.02 1.08
CA ILE A 17 17.95 -7.61 2.17
C ILE A 17 18.77 -7.04 3.32
N SER A 18 19.81 -7.75 3.77
CA SER A 18 20.70 -7.30 4.85
C SER A 18 21.38 -5.97 4.53
N ASP A 19 21.80 -5.74 3.29
CA ASP A 19 22.47 -4.51 2.88
C ASP A 19 21.51 -3.31 2.93
N VAL A 20 20.26 -3.49 2.49
CA VAL A 20 19.25 -2.42 2.49
C VAL A 20 18.73 -2.15 3.90
N THR A 21 18.33 -3.18 4.65
CA THR A 21 17.83 -3.00 6.03
C THR A 21 18.92 -2.55 6.97
N GLY A 22 20.19 -2.95 6.74
CA GLY A 22 21.34 -2.48 7.51
C GLY A 22 21.62 -0.98 7.36
N LYS A 23 21.25 -0.37 6.23
CA LYS A 23 21.34 1.09 6.03
C LYS A 23 20.20 1.85 6.69
N HIS A 24 19.01 1.23 6.76
CA HIS A 24 17.77 1.87 7.21
C HIS A 24 17.05 1.04 8.29
N PRO A 25 17.70 0.72 9.42
CA PRO A 25 17.22 -0.31 10.36
C PRO A 25 15.95 0.09 11.11
N GLU A 26 15.66 1.39 11.24
CA GLU A 26 14.49 1.88 12.00
C GLU A 26 13.23 1.96 11.13
N ASN A 27 13.39 2.12 9.81
CA ASN A 27 12.30 2.56 8.93
C ASN A 27 12.04 1.62 7.75
N VAL A 28 12.94 0.67 7.45
CA VAL A 28 12.73 -0.28 6.33
C VAL A 28 12.69 -1.70 6.85
N HIS A 29 11.57 -2.37 6.58
CA HIS A 29 11.38 -3.77 6.88
C HIS A 29 11.02 -4.55 5.60
N ILE A 30 11.76 -5.63 5.36
CA ILE A 30 11.45 -6.60 4.29
C ILE A 30 10.99 -7.88 4.97
N LEU A 31 9.80 -8.37 4.60
CA LEU A 31 9.26 -9.59 5.19
C LEU A 31 10.25 -10.76 5.04
N PRO A 32 10.37 -11.64 6.06
CA PRO A 32 11.18 -12.84 5.96
C PRO A 32 10.71 -13.72 4.78
N PRO A 33 11.62 -14.23 3.94
CA PRO A 33 11.28 -15.00 2.73
C PRO A 33 10.87 -16.45 3.05
N THR A 34 9.73 -16.59 3.73
CA THR A 34 9.14 -17.89 4.09
C THR A 34 8.64 -18.65 2.86
N LEU A 35 8.48 -19.98 2.97
CA LEU A 35 7.87 -20.78 1.90
C LEU A 35 6.49 -20.28 1.47
N PHE A 36 5.67 -19.80 2.42
CA PHE A 36 4.33 -19.30 2.11
C PHE A 36 4.41 -17.99 1.30
N LEU A 37 5.23 -17.04 1.74
CA LEU A 37 5.43 -15.79 1.02
C LEU A 37 6.00 -16.02 -0.37
N LYS A 38 6.99 -16.92 -0.50
CA LYS A 38 7.52 -17.32 -1.81
C LYS A 38 6.47 -17.99 -2.70
N SER A 39 5.58 -18.80 -2.13
CA SER A 39 4.47 -19.40 -2.88
C SER A 39 3.54 -18.33 -3.45
N GLN A 40 3.12 -17.36 -2.62
CA GLN A 40 2.29 -16.25 -3.08
C GLN A 40 3.01 -15.40 -4.14
N MET A 41 4.30 -15.09 -3.92
CA MET A 41 5.10 -14.35 -4.89
C MET A 41 5.32 -15.13 -6.19
N THR A 42 5.39 -16.46 -6.15
CA THR A 42 5.49 -17.28 -7.37
C THR A 42 4.22 -17.12 -8.21
N ILE A 43 3.04 -17.14 -7.59
CA ILE A 43 1.76 -16.88 -8.26
C ILE A 43 1.75 -15.49 -8.89
N LEU A 44 2.17 -14.46 -8.13
CA LEU A 44 2.24 -13.09 -8.63
C LEU A 44 3.27 -12.91 -9.75
N ARG A 45 4.33 -13.71 -9.81
CA ARG A 45 5.37 -13.60 -10.85
C ARG A 45 5.10 -14.41 -12.11
N ASP A 46 4.41 -15.54 -12.00
CA ASP A 46 4.16 -16.40 -13.15
C ASP A 46 3.30 -15.68 -14.20
N CYS A 47 3.85 -15.49 -15.40
CA CYS A 47 3.15 -14.87 -16.52
C CYS A 47 1.96 -15.70 -17.02
N LYS A 48 1.88 -16.98 -16.63
CA LYS A 48 0.75 -17.87 -16.92
C LYS A 48 -0.40 -17.69 -15.94
N THR A 49 -0.18 -17.04 -14.79
CA THR A 49 -1.25 -16.62 -13.89
C THR A 49 -1.99 -15.43 -14.50
N VAL A 50 -2.95 -15.73 -15.39
CA VAL A 50 -3.73 -14.75 -16.13
C VAL A 50 -5.13 -14.61 -15.55
N LYS A 51 -5.54 -13.38 -15.22
CA LYS A 51 -6.92 -12.97 -14.89
C LYS A 51 -7.62 -13.91 -13.89
N SER A 52 -6.89 -14.48 -12.93
CA SER A 52 -7.39 -15.50 -12.03
C SER A 52 -7.67 -14.93 -10.64
N ALA A 53 -8.71 -15.43 -9.99
CA ALA A 53 -8.96 -15.19 -8.57
C ALA A 53 -7.77 -15.61 -7.69
N GLU A 54 -6.87 -16.45 -8.21
CA GLU A 54 -5.63 -16.86 -7.58
C GLU A 54 -4.62 -15.70 -7.46
N PHE A 55 -4.45 -14.88 -8.51
CA PHE A 55 -3.58 -13.69 -8.45
C PHE A 55 -4.05 -12.72 -7.37
N ARG A 56 -5.36 -12.42 -7.34
CA ARG A 56 -5.95 -11.53 -6.33
C ARG A 56 -5.78 -12.10 -4.93
N ARG A 57 -6.10 -13.39 -4.72
CA ARG A 57 -5.89 -14.06 -3.43
C ARG A 57 -4.44 -13.98 -2.95
N ALA A 58 -3.47 -14.17 -3.85
CA ALA A 58 -2.06 -14.07 -3.50
C ALA A 58 -1.66 -12.65 -3.06
N ALA A 59 -2.11 -11.63 -3.80
CA ALA A 59 -1.90 -10.23 -3.41
C ALA A 59 -2.56 -9.88 -2.08
N ASP A 60 -3.80 -10.34 -1.86
CA ASP A 60 -4.54 -10.12 -0.62
C ASP A 60 -3.84 -10.81 0.57
N HIS A 61 -3.31 -12.02 0.37
CA HIS A 61 -2.52 -12.72 1.41
C HIS A 61 -1.25 -11.96 1.78
N ILE A 62 -0.49 -11.49 0.79
CA ILE A 62 0.74 -10.72 1.08
C ILE A 62 0.38 -9.41 1.77
N THR A 63 -0.68 -8.73 1.35
CA THR A 63 -1.15 -7.49 1.99
C THR A 63 -1.44 -7.70 3.48
N ARG A 64 -2.12 -8.80 3.84
CA ARG A 64 -2.35 -9.16 5.26
C ARG A 64 -1.06 -9.37 6.02
N LEU A 65 -0.09 -10.09 5.44
CA LEU A 65 1.23 -10.28 6.05
C LEU A 65 1.97 -8.96 6.28
N LEU A 66 1.89 -8.00 5.34
CA LEU A 66 2.51 -6.68 5.50
C LEU A 66 1.89 -5.90 6.67
N ILE A 67 0.58 -6.00 6.85
CA ILE A 67 -0.15 -5.34 7.92
C ILE A 67 0.18 -5.97 9.27
N GLU A 68 0.14 -7.31 9.34
CA GLU A 68 0.51 -8.06 10.54
C GLU A 68 1.94 -7.69 10.99
N GLU A 69 2.90 -7.65 10.06
CA GLU A 69 4.27 -7.25 10.40
C GLU A 69 4.35 -5.79 10.87
N ALA A 70 3.59 -4.86 10.25
CA ALA A 70 3.55 -3.47 10.70
C ALA A 70 3.00 -3.32 12.15
N VAL A 71 2.09 -4.20 12.55
CA VAL A 71 1.60 -4.29 13.94
C VAL A 71 2.69 -4.87 14.86
N ASP A 72 3.33 -5.97 14.46
CA ASP A 72 4.35 -6.65 15.27
C ASP A 72 5.61 -5.79 15.47
N LEU A 73 5.93 -4.92 14.51
CA LEU A 73 6.99 -3.90 14.63
C LEU A 73 6.60 -2.74 15.56
N GLY A 74 5.35 -2.67 16.01
CA GLY A 74 4.81 -1.56 16.80
C GLY A 74 4.62 -0.25 16.02
N TRP A 75 4.65 -0.32 14.69
CA TRP A 75 4.45 0.85 13.82
C TRP A 75 2.97 1.25 13.77
N ILE A 76 2.07 0.26 13.83
CA ILE A 76 0.65 0.44 14.14
C ILE A 76 0.47 0.15 15.63
N ARG A 77 0.05 1.15 16.41
CA ARG A 77 0.01 1.02 17.88
C ARG A 77 -1.28 0.36 18.33
N CYS A 78 -1.15 -0.73 19.07
CA CYS A 78 -2.26 -1.39 19.74
C CYS A 78 -2.67 -0.63 21.01
N GLN A 79 -3.92 -0.82 21.42
CA GLN A 79 -4.37 -0.51 22.77
C GLN A 79 -3.86 -1.62 23.70
N GLU A 80 -3.06 -1.24 24.69
CA GLU A 80 -2.41 -2.16 25.63
C GLU A 80 -3.15 -2.22 26.97
N GLU A 81 -2.82 -3.22 27.79
CA GLU A 81 -3.32 -3.40 29.16
C GLU A 81 -4.86 -3.45 29.25
N ILE A 82 -5.51 -4.19 28.35
CA ILE A 82 -6.96 -4.38 28.37
C ILE A 82 -7.27 -5.65 29.19
N PRO A 83 -7.70 -5.55 30.46
CA PRO A 83 -8.06 -6.72 31.24
C PRO A 83 -9.31 -7.38 30.66
N VAL A 84 -9.23 -8.66 30.35
CA VAL A 84 -10.34 -9.47 29.83
C VAL A 84 -10.67 -10.56 30.83
N THR A 85 -11.93 -10.63 31.23
CA THR A 85 -12.45 -11.77 32.01
C THR A 85 -12.83 -12.90 31.06
N THR A 86 -12.24 -14.06 31.26
CA THR A 86 -12.48 -15.27 30.47
C THR A 86 -13.76 -15.99 30.92
N PRO A 87 -14.29 -16.95 30.13
CA PRO A 87 -15.43 -17.77 30.54
C PRO A 87 -15.18 -18.66 31.78
N THR A 88 -13.94 -18.74 32.29
CA THR A 88 -13.59 -19.45 33.53
C THR A 88 -13.44 -18.51 34.73
N ASP A 89 -13.91 -17.26 34.61
CA ASP A 89 -13.81 -16.19 35.62
C ASP A 89 -12.38 -15.75 35.97
N GLU A 90 -11.40 -16.15 35.15
CA GLU A 90 -10.00 -15.69 35.27
C GLU A 90 -9.77 -14.42 34.43
N THR A 91 -8.95 -13.50 34.93
CA THR A 91 -8.58 -12.27 34.21
C THR A 91 -7.22 -12.42 33.53
N VAL A 92 -7.13 -11.96 32.29
CA VAL A 92 -5.89 -11.92 31.50
C VAL A 92 -5.73 -10.53 30.89
N ASP A 93 -4.51 -10.00 30.91
CA ASP A 93 -4.19 -8.75 30.22
C ASP A 93 -4.06 -9.01 28.72
N GLY A 94 -4.93 -8.38 27.94
CA GLY A 94 -4.96 -8.46 26.49
C GLY A 94 -4.48 -7.19 25.82
N VAL A 95 -4.40 -7.27 24.49
CA VAL A 95 -4.14 -6.14 23.59
C VAL A 95 -5.22 -6.11 22.51
N ARG A 96 -5.51 -4.94 21.96
CA ARG A 96 -6.45 -4.78 20.85
C ARG A 96 -5.86 -3.89 19.77
N LEU A 97 -6.14 -4.21 18.51
CA LEU A 97 -5.85 -3.33 17.38
C LEU A 97 -6.58 -1.98 17.55
N PRO A 98 -6.04 -0.88 16.99
CA PRO A 98 -6.71 0.40 17.03
C PRO A 98 -8.05 0.34 16.28
N GLU A 99 -9.13 0.78 16.95
CA GLU A 99 -10.46 0.89 16.37
C GLU A 99 -10.66 2.22 15.62
N ASP A 100 -9.82 3.23 15.87
CA ASP A 100 -9.86 4.53 15.22
C ASP A 100 -8.45 5.09 14.93
N GLY A 101 -8.39 6.25 14.26
CA GLY A 101 -7.11 6.93 13.99
C GLY A 101 -6.26 6.30 12.88
N LEU A 102 -6.73 5.24 12.22
CA LEU A 102 -6.07 4.68 11.03
C LEU A 102 -6.72 5.18 9.74
N MET A 103 -5.89 5.68 8.83
CA MET A 103 -6.26 6.01 7.46
C MET A 103 -5.47 5.16 6.49
N ALA A 104 -6.13 4.55 5.52
CA ALA A 104 -5.49 3.89 4.40
C ALA A 104 -5.65 4.75 3.15
N VAL A 105 -4.54 5.01 2.46
CA VAL A 105 -4.49 5.88 1.28
C VAL A 105 -4.03 5.06 0.09
N SER A 106 -4.96 4.82 -0.84
CA SER A 106 -4.63 4.10 -2.07
C SER A 106 -4.01 5.04 -3.08
N MET A 107 -2.80 4.68 -3.51
CA MET A 107 -2.16 5.32 -4.64
C MET A 107 -2.69 4.72 -5.94
N ILE A 108 -3.15 5.61 -6.80
CA ILE A 108 -3.73 5.26 -8.07
C ILE A 108 -2.86 5.87 -9.15
N LEU A 109 -2.35 5.03 -10.06
CA LEU A 109 -1.51 5.46 -11.17
C LEU A 109 -2.35 5.49 -12.45
N GLY A 110 -2.38 6.63 -13.13
CA GLY A 110 -3.11 6.78 -14.38
C GLY A 110 -2.21 6.97 -15.60
N SER A 111 -2.63 6.40 -16.73
CA SER A 111 -2.27 6.81 -18.09
C SER A 111 -3.46 7.54 -18.73
N LEU A 112 -3.18 8.51 -19.61
CA LEU A 112 -4.12 9.58 -20.02
C LEU A 112 -5.41 9.05 -20.64
N VAL A 113 -6.54 9.52 -20.10
CA VAL A 113 -7.71 9.89 -20.91
C VAL A 113 -8.06 11.32 -20.53
N ASP A 114 -8.42 12.11 -21.54
CA ASP A 114 -8.70 13.54 -21.52
C ASP A 114 -9.17 14.08 -20.15
N PRO A 115 -8.39 14.98 -19.49
CA PRO A 115 -8.72 15.51 -18.17
C PRO A 115 -10.10 16.17 -18.11
N ASP A 116 -10.57 16.76 -19.20
CA ASP A 116 -11.89 17.40 -19.28
C ASP A 116 -13.02 16.36 -19.20
N PHE A 117 -12.80 15.15 -19.75
CA PHE A 117 -13.76 14.05 -19.70
C PHE A 117 -13.95 13.48 -18.29
N ALA A 118 -12.89 13.45 -17.49
CA ALA A 118 -12.94 12.99 -16.10
C ALA A 118 -13.69 13.99 -15.20
N ILE A 119 -13.41 15.28 -15.37
CA ILE A 119 -14.02 16.36 -14.58
C ILE A 119 -15.52 16.50 -14.89
N GLU A 120 -15.91 16.45 -16.17
CA GLU A 120 -17.31 16.58 -16.60
C GLU A 120 -18.20 15.43 -16.07
N LYS A 121 -17.63 14.22 -15.94
CA LYS A 121 -18.34 13.05 -15.41
C LYS A 121 -18.36 12.93 -13.89
N ALA A 122 -17.44 13.58 -13.17
CA ALA A 122 -17.44 13.58 -11.71
C ALA A 122 -18.68 14.27 -11.12
N GLY A 123 -19.29 15.21 -11.85
CA GLY A 123 -20.49 15.95 -11.42
C GLY A 123 -20.22 16.89 -10.22
N ASN A 124 -21.14 17.82 -9.96
CA ASN A 124 -21.06 18.71 -8.80
C ASN A 124 -21.65 18.01 -7.55
N PRO A 125 -20.88 17.73 -6.49
CA PRO A 125 -21.30 16.88 -5.38
C PRO A 125 -22.35 17.49 -4.43
N ASP A 126 -22.68 18.77 -4.58
CA ASP A 126 -23.58 19.49 -3.66
C ASP A 126 -25.07 19.17 -3.80
N GLU A 127 -25.50 18.45 -4.85
CA GLU A 127 -26.93 18.30 -5.12
C GLU A 127 -27.64 17.15 -4.37
N HIS A 128 -26.96 16.13 -3.85
CA HIS A 128 -27.63 14.97 -3.22
C HIS A 128 -27.00 14.57 -1.89
N CYS A 129 -27.48 15.20 -0.81
CA CYS A 129 -27.14 14.89 0.57
C CYS A 129 -28.01 13.72 1.07
N SER A 130 -27.41 12.54 1.25
CA SER A 130 -28.01 11.42 1.98
C SER A 130 -26.97 10.76 2.92
N PRO A 131 -27.38 10.10 4.01
CA PRO A 131 -26.55 9.97 5.22
C PRO A 131 -25.52 8.82 5.23
N THR A 132 -25.18 8.21 4.08
CA THR A 132 -24.22 7.08 4.02
C THR A 132 -23.05 7.37 3.07
N GLY A 133 -21.99 7.98 3.60
CA GLY A 133 -20.83 8.43 2.82
C GLY A 133 -20.02 7.33 2.11
N SER A 134 -20.16 6.06 2.50
CA SER A 134 -19.44 4.92 1.90
C SER A 134 -19.94 4.56 0.50
N LEU A 135 -21.23 4.76 0.21
CA LEU A 135 -21.82 4.46 -1.11
C LEU A 135 -21.46 5.53 -2.15
N GLN A 136 -21.32 6.79 -1.73
CA GLN A 136 -21.09 7.93 -2.61
C GLN A 136 -19.63 8.00 -3.09
N ALA A 137 -18.66 7.71 -2.21
CA ALA A 137 -17.26 7.50 -2.59
C ALA A 137 -17.12 6.35 -3.61
N LYS A 138 -17.89 5.28 -3.44
CA LYS A 138 -17.93 4.13 -4.37
C LYS A 138 -18.51 4.50 -5.74
N ALA A 139 -19.53 5.35 -5.79
CA ALA A 139 -20.17 5.81 -7.04
C ALA A 139 -19.33 6.84 -7.81
N LEU A 140 -18.72 7.81 -7.11
CA LEU A 140 -17.78 8.77 -7.68
C LEU A 140 -16.51 8.08 -8.18
N SER A 141 -15.98 7.11 -7.42
CA SER A 141 -14.93 6.20 -7.89
C SER A 141 -15.39 5.47 -9.15
N THR A 142 -16.52 4.76 -9.16
CA THR A 142 -16.95 4.03 -10.37
C THR A 142 -17.07 4.93 -11.62
N THR A 143 -17.43 6.20 -11.48
CA THR A 143 -17.70 7.12 -12.61
C THR A 143 -16.44 7.79 -13.16
N LEU A 144 -15.53 8.26 -12.30
CA LEU A 144 -14.21 8.75 -12.69
C LEU A 144 -13.33 7.62 -13.26
N PHE A 145 -13.49 6.39 -12.76
CA PHE A 145 -12.59 5.28 -13.04
C PHE A 145 -12.86 4.56 -14.37
N ASN A 146 -14.06 4.64 -14.92
CA ASN A 146 -14.37 4.08 -16.25
C ASN A 146 -13.70 4.85 -17.40
N ALA A 147 -13.10 6.02 -17.11
CA ALA A 147 -12.37 6.81 -18.08
C ALA A 147 -10.89 6.41 -18.21
N PHE A 148 -10.28 5.78 -17.20
CA PHE A 148 -8.82 5.58 -17.18
C PHE A 148 -8.45 4.10 -17.24
N TYR A 149 -7.46 3.76 -18.07
CA TYR A 149 -7.10 2.37 -18.37
C TYR A 149 -6.24 1.68 -17.29
N ASP A 150 -5.61 2.41 -16.37
CA ASP A 150 -4.55 1.91 -15.45
C ASP A 150 -4.81 2.18 -13.93
N VAL A 151 -5.93 2.82 -13.62
CA VAL A 151 -6.18 3.58 -12.37
C VAL A 151 -6.56 2.72 -11.17
N ARG A 152 -5.84 1.64 -10.83
CA ARG A 152 -6.32 0.77 -9.73
C ARG A 152 -5.28 0.02 -8.86
N ALA A 153 -3.97 0.15 -9.07
CA ALA A 153 -2.98 -0.69 -8.37
C ALA A 153 -3.06 -0.62 -6.82
N GLY A 154 -3.05 0.57 -6.20
CA GLY A 154 -3.17 0.72 -4.74
C GLY A 154 -4.51 0.24 -4.17
N GLU A 155 -5.60 0.32 -4.93
CA GLU A 155 -6.93 -0.10 -4.47
C GLU A 155 -7.02 -1.61 -4.23
N SER A 156 -6.17 -2.40 -4.89
CA SER A 156 -6.08 -3.84 -4.68
C SER A 156 -5.81 -4.24 -3.23
N MET A 157 -5.24 -3.32 -2.44
CA MET A 157 -4.84 -3.55 -1.05
C MET A 157 -5.91 -3.05 -0.05
N GLU A 158 -6.95 -2.34 -0.49
CA GLU A 158 -8.01 -1.78 0.39
C GLU A 158 -8.81 -2.87 1.08
N GLY A 159 -9.22 -3.91 0.35
CA GLY A 159 -10.02 -5.00 0.88
C GLY A 159 -9.37 -5.68 2.09
N PRO A 160 -8.14 -6.19 1.96
CA PRO A 160 -7.37 -6.75 3.08
C PRO A 160 -7.22 -5.79 4.28
N VAL A 161 -7.00 -4.49 4.03
CA VAL A 161 -6.90 -3.49 5.11
C VAL A 161 -8.22 -3.36 5.86
N GLN A 162 -9.35 -3.27 5.14
CA GLN A 162 -10.68 -3.16 5.76
C GLN A 162 -11.13 -4.43 6.47
N GLU A 163 -10.62 -5.60 6.07
CA GLU A 163 -10.86 -6.85 6.80
C GLU A 163 -10.18 -6.85 8.18
N ILE A 164 -8.97 -6.29 8.28
CA ILE A 164 -8.22 -6.20 9.54
C ILE A 164 -8.67 -5.00 10.39
N PHE A 165 -8.93 -3.87 9.75
CA PHE A 165 -9.36 -2.61 10.38
C PHE A 165 -10.69 -2.14 9.77
N PRO A 166 -11.84 -2.65 10.22
CA PRO A 166 -13.15 -2.32 9.64
C PRO A 166 -13.50 -0.83 9.66
N GLU A 167 -12.97 -0.09 10.64
CA GLU A 167 -13.21 1.35 10.82
C GLU A 167 -12.14 2.23 10.15
N ALA A 168 -11.18 1.63 9.44
CA ALA A 168 -10.16 2.36 8.70
C ALA A 168 -10.79 3.29 7.68
N ARG A 169 -10.39 4.57 7.71
CA ARG A 169 -10.90 5.55 6.75
C ARG A 169 -10.08 5.47 5.47
N ILE A 170 -10.74 5.59 4.32
CA ILE A 170 -10.09 5.44 3.02
C ILE A 170 -9.88 6.80 2.35
N GLY A 171 -8.63 7.14 2.07
CA GLY A 171 -8.23 8.22 1.18
C GLY A 171 -7.80 7.69 -0.18
N LYS A 172 -7.88 8.54 -1.21
CA LYS A 172 -7.44 8.20 -2.57
C LYS A 172 -6.59 9.31 -3.15
N ILE A 173 -5.48 8.93 -3.78
CA ILE A 173 -4.58 9.85 -4.48
C ILE A 173 -4.36 9.32 -5.89
N LEU A 174 -4.68 10.13 -6.89
CA LEU A 174 -4.39 9.88 -8.30
C LEU A 174 -3.15 10.65 -8.72
N ILE A 175 -2.12 9.90 -9.10
CA ILE A 175 -0.88 10.43 -9.65
C ILE A 175 -0.72 9.87 -11.06
N GLN A 176 -0.34 10.74 -11.98
CA GLN A 176 -0.05 10.33 -13.35
C GLN A 176 1.34 10.83 -13.72
N ARG A 177 2.03 10.04 -14.55
CA ARG A 177 3.31 10.44 -15.11
C ARG A 177 3.09 11.05 -16.48
N ASP A 178 3.77 12.16 -16.71
CA ASP A 178 3.89 12.72 -18.05
C ASP A 178 4.62 11.72 -18.97
N GLU A 179 4.07 11.46 -20.15
CA GLU A 179 4.57 10.41 -21.06
C GLU A 179 5.95 10.74 -21.66
N GLU A 180 6.29 12.02 -21.78
CA GLU A 180 7.54 12.48 -22.38
C GLU A 180 8.65 12.63 -21.34
N THR A 181 8.33 13.13 -20.15
CA THR A 181 9.31 13.47 -19.10
C THR A 181 9.35 12.46 -17.96
N ALA A 182 8.39 11.53 -17.89
CA ALA A 182 8.18 10.60 -16.77
C ALA A 182 7.96 11.27 -15.40
N THR A 183 7.68 12.58 -15.38
CA THR A 183 7.50 13.36 -14.15
C THR A 183 6.12 13.06 -13.54
N PRO A 184 6.02 12.73 -12.24
CA PRO A 184 4.74 12.51 -11.58
C PRO A 184 4.02 13.83 -11.29
N HIS A 185 2.72 13.89 -11.60
CA HIS A 185 1.82 14.99 -11.32
C HIS A 185 0.63 14.50 -10.50
N LEU A 186 0.22 15.30 -9.50
CA LEU A 186 -1.00 15.07 -8.73
C LEU A 186 -2.21 15.56 -9.53
N TYR A 187 -3.17 14.66 -9.78
CA TYR A 187 -4.42 15.00 -10.49
C TYR A 187 -5.63 15.02 -9.56
N TYR A 188 -5.66 14.14 -8.58
CA TYR A 188 -6.77 14.05 -7.64
C TYR A 188 -6.27 13.62 -6.27
N ILE A 189 -6.78 14.25 -5.24
CA ILE A 189 -6.62 13.84 -3.85
C ILE A 189 -7.95 14.00 -3.14
N LYS A 190 -8.36 12.96 -2.44
CA LYS A 190 -9.49 13.03 -1.53
C LYS A 190 -9.17 12.27 -0.27
N LEU A 191 -9.01 13.02 0.81
CA LEU A 191 -8.77 12.48 2.14
C LEU A 191 -10.04 12.57 2.99
N PRO A 192 -10.27 11.62 3.90
CA PRO A 192 -11.26 11.75 4.96
C PRO A 192 -10.93 12.95 5.85
N SER A 193 -11.94 13.72 6.24
CA SER A 193 -11.75 14.83 7.18
C SER A 193 -11.47 14.32 8.59
N CYS A 194 -10.34 14.71 9.18
CA CYS A 194 -9.99 14.40 10.56
C CYS A 194 -8.99 15.45 11.08
N LYS A 195 -8.91 15.62 12.40
CA LYS A 195 -7.91 16.54 12.98
C LYS A 195 -6.49 16.02 12.75
N SER A 196 -6.27 14.73 12.95
CA SER A 196 -4.99 14.06 12.76
C SER A 196 -5.20 12.56 12.56
N PHE A 197 -4.28 11.92 11.87
CA PHE A 197 -4.21 10.46 11.75
C PHE A 197 -2.85 9.98 12.29
N PRO A 198 -2.79 9.31 13.45
CA PRO A 198 -1.55 8.76 13.98
C PRO A 198 -1.00 7.58 13.15
N HIS A 199 -1.81 6.99 12.27
CA HIS A 199 -1.41 5.89 11.41
C HIS A 199 -1.95 6.10 9.99
N VAL A 200 -1.06 6.32 9.03
CA VAL A 200 -1.40 6.46 7.60
C VAL A 200 -0.76 5.33 6.80
N LEU A 201 -1.55 4.35 6.38
CA LEU A 201 -1.12 3.28 5.50
C LEU A 201 -1.16 3.76 4.06
N LEU A 202 -0.01 4.07 3.47
CA LEU A 202 0.09 4.40 2.05
C LEU A 202 0.22 3.10 1.24
N LEU A 203 -0.70 2.85 0.31
CA LEU A 203 -0.84 1.57 -0.38
C LEU A 203 -0.45 1.68 -1.86
N ASP A 204 0.60 0.99 -2.26
CA ASP A 204 0.95 0.74 -3.66
C ASP A 204 1.70 -0.59 -3.77
N PRO A 205 1.24 -1.57 -4.58
CA PRO A 205 1.88 -2.85 -4.71
C PRO A 205 3.35 -2.82 -5.12
N MET A 206 3.80 -1.77 -5.82
CA MET A 206 5.14 -1.73 -6.42
C MET A 206 5.94 -0.49 -6.04
N LEU A 207 7.12 -0.68 -5.46
CA LEU A 207 8.12 0.37 -5.26
C LEU A 207 9.26 0.24 -6.29
N ALA A 208 9.04 0.83 -7.46
CA ALA A 208 10.03 0.89 -8.54
C ALA A 208 11.00 2.07 -8.35
N THR A 209 10.82 3.18 -9.07
CA THR A 209 11.70 4.37 -8.93
C THR A 209 11.43 5.21 -7.68
N GLY A 210 10.26 5.03 -7.05
CA GLY A 210 9.79 5.82 -5.91
C GLY A 210 9.11 7.15 -6.27
N GLY A 211 9.18 7.60 -7.53
CA GLY A 211 8.67 8.92 -7.95
C GLY A 211 7.21 9.19 -7.59
N SER A 212 6.31 8.24 -7.89
CA SER A 212 4.90 8.37 -7.56
C SER A 212 4.65 8.35 -6.04
N CYS A 213 5.36 7.49 -5.30
CA CYS A 213 5.24 7.40 -3.84
C CYS A 213 5.69 8.70 -3.17
N MET A 214 6.81 9.25 -3.62
CA MET A 214 7.32 10.54 -3.13
C MET A 214 6.35 11.70 -3.39
N MET A 215 5.66 11.69 -4.54
CA MET A 215 4.63 12.68 -4.84
C MET A 215 3.38 12.50 -3.95
N ALA A 216 2.99 11.26 -3.66
CA ALA A 216 1.87 10.96 -2.76
C ALA A 216 2.18 11.43 -1.33
N ILE A 217 3.36 11.10 -0.81
CA ILE A 217 3.81 11.54 0.52
C ILE A 217 3.85 13.06 0.59
N LYS A 218 4.44 13.74 -0.41
CA LYS A 218 4.43 15.20 -0.48
C LYS A 218 3.01 15.76 -0.36
N SER A 219 2.08 15.18 -1.10
CA SER A 219 0.68 15.62 -1.13
C SER A 219 -0.04 15.37 0.19
N LEU A 220 0.31 14.31 0.92
CA LEU A 220 -0.21 14.03 2.27
C LEU A 220 0.31 15.05 3.28
N LEU A 221 1.62 15.32 3.27
CA LEU A 221 2.26 16.27 4.17
C LEU A 221 1.84 17.73 3.89
N ASP A 222 1.61 18.08 2.63
CA ASP A 222 1.13 19.40 2.22
C ASP A 222 -0.41 19.58 2.43
N SER A 223 -1.14 18.51 2.81
CA SER A 223 -2.59 18.56 2.92
C SER A 223 -3.06 19.44 4.08
N THR A 224 -4.13 20.20 3.86
CA THR A 224 -4.79 21.00 4.90
C THR A 224 -6.00 20.30 5.52
N ASP A 225 -6.42 19.15 4.98
CA ASP A 225 -7.63 18.44 5.42
C ASP A 225 -7.44 17.65 6.73
N CYS A 226 -6.19 17.26 7.01
CA CYS A 226 -5.77 16.53 8.20
C CYS A 226 -4.27 16.72 8.47
N ASP A 227 -3.89 16.80 9.75
CA ASP A 227 -2.48 16.88 10.14
C ASP A 227 -1.83 15.49 10.10
N ILE A 228 -0.83 15.34 9.24
CA ILE A 228 -0.09 14.09 8.99
C ILE A 228 1.40 14.40 9.13
N ASN A 229 2.08 13.71 10.04
CA ASN A 229 3.54 13.76 10.11
C ASN A 229 4.17 12.67 9.24
N GLU A 230 5.42 12.89 8.85
CA GLU A 230 6.17 11.95 8.03
C GLU A 230 6.34 10.58 8.71
N GLU A 231 6.58 10.57 10.02
CA GLU A 231 6.70 9.36 10.84
C GLU A 231 5.40 8.55 11.03
N ASP A 232 4.24 9.16 10.75
CA ASP A 232 2.93 8.50 10.84
C ASP A 232 2.61 7.72 9.55
N ILE A 233 3.39 7.92 8.48
CA ILE A 233 3.21 7.26 7.19
C ILE A 233 3.96 5.93 7.16
N ILE A 234 3.20 4.87 6.89
CA ILE A 234 3.70 3.51 6.68
C ILE A 234 3.35 3.12 5.25
N PHE A 235 4.36 3.03 4.40
CA PHE A 235 4.22 2.62 3.02
C PHE A 235 4.27 1.10 2.90
N LEU A 236 3.16 0.50 2.47
CA LEU A 236 3.02 -0.94 2.26
C LEU A 236 3.11 -1.25 0.76
N ASN A 237 4.03 -2.15 0.39
CA ASN A 237 4.18 -2.62 -0.98
C ASN A 237 4.46 -4.12 -1.05
N LEU A 238 3.96 -4.78 -2.09
CA LEU A 238 4.18 -6.22 -2.29
C LEU A 238 5.62 -6.49 -2.75
N ILE A 239 6.16 -5.61 -3.59
CA ILE A 239 7.48 -5.76 -4.20
C ILE A 239 8.20 -4.41 -4.31
N SER A 240 9.49 -4.43 -3.99
CA SER A 240 10.38 -3.27 -4.10
C SER A 240 11.71 -3.63 -4.76
N CYS A 241 12.51 -2.60 -5.03
CA CYS A 241 13.91 -2.73 -5.43
C CYS A 241 14.79 -1.76 -4.61
N PRO A 242 16.11 -2.00 -4.51
CA PRO A 242 17.04 -1.15 -3.77
C PRO A 242 16.94 0.32 -4.20
N GLU A 243 16.88 0.59 -5.50
CA GLU A 243 16.81 1.95 -6.06
C GLU A 243 15.58 2.71 -5.54
N GLY A 244 14.42 2.05 -5.48
CA GLY A 244 13.19 2.65 -4.98
C GLY A 244 13.23 2.96 -3.49
N ILE A 245 13.75 2.04 -2.69
CA ILE A 245 13.91 2.25 -1.24
C ILE A 245 14.89 3.37 -0.95
N GLU A 246 16.05 3.39 -1.61
CA GLU A 246 17.08 4.41 -1.39
C GLU A 246 16.57 5.80 -1.79
N ASN A 247 15.86 5.92 -2.93
CA ASN A 247 15.25 7.19 -3.33
C ASN A 247 14.21 7.66 -2.31
N LEU A 248 13.34 6.76 -1.84
CA LEU A 248 12.27 7.10 -0.93
C LEU A 248 12.79 7.52 0.45
N THR A 249 13.72 6.74 1.01
CA THR A 249 14.35 7.02 2.31
C THR A 249 15.27 8.23 2.28
N ALA A 250 15.89 8.55 1.14
CA ALA A 250 16.66 9.78 0.98
C ALA A 250 15.76 11.03 0.98
N ALA A 251 14.56 10.95 0.39
CA ALA A 251 13.62 12.06 0.32
C ALA A 251 12.79 12.23 1.60
N TYR A 252 12.36 11.11 2.19
CA TYR A 252 11.50 11.05 3.38
C TYR A 252 12.09 10.07 4.40
N PRO A 253 13.12 10.49 5.14
CA PRO A 253 13.88 9.60 6.02
C PRO A 253 13.08 9.06 7.21
N LYS A 254 11.92 9.62 7.56
CA LYS A 254 11.07 9.15 8.67
C LYS A 254 9.92 8.25 8.21
N VAL A 255 9.62 8.18 6.91
CA VAL A 255 8.60 7.28 6.39
C VAL A 255 9.03 5.84 6.62
N ARG A 256 8.09 5.03 7.12
CA ARG A 256 8.31 3.59 7.31
C ARG A 256 7.90 2.83 6.06
N ILE A 257 8.65 1.80 5.71
CA ILE A 257 8.42 0.95 4.54
C ILE A 257 8.34 -0.49 4.99
N VAL A 258 7.21 -1.16 4.71
CA VAL A 258 7.09 -2.62 4.79
C VAL A 258 6.95 -3.17 3.39
N SER A 259 7.89 -4.02 2.98
CA SER A 259 7.88 -4.64 1.65
C SER A 259 7.83 -6.16 1.73
N GLY A 260 7.05 -6.78 0.84
CA GLY A 260 6.93 -8.24 0.77
C GLY A 260 8.16 -8.91 0.16
N CYS A 261 8.89 -8.24 -0.73
CA CYS A 261 10.08 -8.79 -1.36
C CYS A 261 10.97 -7.67 -1.91
N LEU A 262 12.28 -7.92 -1.88
CA LEU A 262 13.29 -7.04 -2.44
C LEU A 262 13.95 -7.68 -3.67
N ASP A 263 13.56 -7.18 -4.84
CA ASP A 263 14.12 -7.59 -6.12
C ASP A 263 15.48 -6.94 -6.41
N ARG A 264 16.12 -7.34 -7.51
CA ARG A 264 17.54 -7.05 -7.72
C ARG A 264 17.81 -5.61 -8.13
N CYS A 265 17.06 -5.12 -9.09
CA CYS A 265 17.29 -3.83 -9.72
C CYS A 265 16.12 -3.42 -10.61
N LEU A 266 16.20 -2.22 -11.16
CA LEU A 266 15.41 -1.78 -12.30
C LEU A 266 16.09 -2.10 -13.63
N ASN A 267 15.31 -2.20 -14.70
CA ASN A 267 15.80 -2.17 -16.08
C ASN A 267 15.76 -0.75 -16.67
N GLU A 268 16.20 -0.60 -17.92
CA GLU A 268 16.22 0.69 -18.65
C GLU A 268 14.82 1.35 -18.80
N ARG A 269 13.76 0.57 -18.68
CA ARG A 269 12.36 1.02 -18.72
C ARG A 269 11.76 1.20 -17.32
N SER A 270 12.58 1.21 -16.27
CA SER A 270 12.14 1.33 -14.87
C SER A 270 11.22 0.20 -14.38
N TYR A 271 11.27 -0.98 -15.01
CA TYR A 271 10.62 -2.18 -14.45
C TYR A 271 11.55 -2.88 -13.46
N ILE A 272 10.98 -3.32 -12.35
CA ILE A 272 11.65 -4.16 -11.34
C ILE A 272 12.00 -5.53 -11.96
N LEU A 273 13.19 -6.05 -11.65
CA LEU A 273 13.68 -7.35 -12.13
C LEU A 273 14.02 -8.33 -11.00
N PRO A 274 13.57 -9.61 -11.07
CA PRO A 274 12.75 -10.20 -12.12
C PRO A 274 11.30 -9.66 -12.20
N GLY A 275 10.84 -8.96 -11.18
CA GLY A 275 9.56 -8.25 -11.14
C GLY A 275 8.34 -9.14 -11.25
N LEU A 276 7.20 -8.50 -11.49
CA LEU A 276 5.90 -9.12 -11.74
C LEU A 276 5.16 -8.51 -12.95
N GLY A 277 5.86 -7.70 -13.76
CA GLY A 277 5.25 -6.92 -14.84
C GLY A 277 4.40 -5.76 -14.30
N ASP A 278 3.34 -5.41 -15.02
CA ASP A 278 2.37 -4.43 -14.54
C ASP A 278 1.37 -5.07 -13.56
N PHE A 279 1.34 -4.60 -12.31
CA PHE A 279 0.45 -5.15 -11.30
C PHE A 279 -1.02 -4.82 -11.57
N GLY A 280 -1.33 -3.56 -11.91
CA GLY A 280 -2.70 -3.07 -12.06
C GLY A 280 -3.41 -3.82 -13.17
N ASP A 281 -2.77 -3.91 -14.32
CA ASP A 281 -3.28 -4.64 -15.48
C ASP A 281 -3.57 -6.11 -15.19
N ARG A 282 -2.73 -6.75 -14.40
CA ARG A 282 -2.88 -8.17 -14.05
C ARG A 282 -3.96 -8.41 -13.00
N TYR A 283 -4.07 -7.53 -12.00
CA TYR A 283 -5.05 -7.63 -10.92
C TYR A 283 -6.48 -7.40 -11.43
N PHE A 284 -6.66 -6.37 -12.28
CA PHE A 284 -7.96 -5.97 -12.80
C PHE A 284 -8.29 -6.51 -14.20
N GLY A 285 -7.32 -7.10 -14.89
CA GLY A 285 -7.51 -7.79 -16.15
C GLY A 285 -7.69 -6.87 -17.36
N THR A 286 -7.03 -5.71 -17.38
CA THR A 286 -7.09 -4.70 -18.46
C THR A 286 -6.04 -4.82 -19.56
N GLN A 287 -5.20 -5.86 -19.51
CA GLN A 287 -4.41 -6.31 -20.68
C GLN A 287 -5.29 -6.76 -21.85
#